data_AF-J0X0E9-F1
#
_entry.id   AF-J0X0E9-F1
#
_cell.length_a   1.000
_cell.length_b   1.000
_cell.length_c   1.000
_cell.angle_alpha   90.00
_cell.angle_beta   90.00
_cell.angle_gamma   90.00
#
_symmetry.space_group_name_H-M   'P 1'
#
loop_
_entity.id
_entity.type
_entity.pdbx_description
1 polymer ?
#
loop_
_entity_poly.entity_id
_entity_poly.type
_entity_poly.pdbx_seq_one_letter_code
_entity_poly.pdbx_strand_id
1 'polypeptide(L)'
;MDEITYSMDTLGALGVKFPTNANGVYPGDPKLDPVMEELNRRKALVIIHPNRAHQAPKDVITGKVAALFEYPADTTRALLNMIAHNIMVRFPDIRFVIPHTGSFLPFMYQRMKGVSKILAMNGLMDETNVDDNIRSLYFDIAGDPEPNQLDMLLSITNDDHIVYGSDFPHSPAKIIEMKKRDLEHSKKWESILPKIYGENGARLLTDIGAAVPLS
;
A
#
# COMPACT_ATOMS: atom_id res chain seq x y z
N MET A 1 17.40 -8.73 9.49
CA MET A 1 18.39 -7.85 8.84
C MET A 1 19.18 -8.63 7.81
N ASP A 2 19.77 -9.76 8.21
CA ASP A 2 20.55 -10.63 7.31
C ASP A 2 19.76 -11.05 6.05
N GLU A 3 18.48 -11.41 6.21
CA GLU A 3 17.63 -11.82 5.08
C GLU A 3 17.37 -10.68 4.07
N ILE A 4 17.22 -9.43 4.55
CA ILE A 4 17.06 -8.26 3.68
C ILE A 4 18.36 -8.04 2.88
N THR A 5 19.50 -8.15 3.56
CA THR A 5 20.83 -8.02 2.94
C THR A 5 21.01 -9.10 1.88
N TYR A 6 20.79 -10.37 2.22
CA TYR A 6 20.93 -11.48 1.28
C TYR A 6 20.00 -11.35 0.08
N SER A 7 18.71 -11.05 0.32
CA SER A 7 17.72 -10.91 -0.75
C SER A 7 18.06 -9.78 -1.73
N MET A 8 18.50 -8.62 -1.23
CA MET A 8 18.73 -7.46 -2.09
C MET A 8 20.14 -7.44 -2.68
N ASP A 9 21.17 -7.77 -1.90
CA ASP A 9 22.57 -7.68 -2.33
C ASP A 9 23.03 -8.93 -3.09
N THR A 10 22.55 -10.11 -2.69
CA THR A 10 22.97 -11.38 -3.33
C THR A 10 21.99 -11.84 -4.40
N LEU A 11 20.68 -11.76 -4.14
CA LEU A 11 19.66 -12.22 -5.10
C LEU A 11 19.17 -11.10 -6.04
N GLY A 12 19.56 -9.84 -5.81
CA GLY A 12 19.19 -8.71 -6.65
C GLY A 12 17.73 -8.28 -6.52
N ALA A 13 17.06 -8.60 -5.40
CA ALA A 13 15.70 -8.12 -5.17
C ALA A 13 15.67 -6.59 -5.05
N LEU A 14 14.74 -5.94 -5.77
CA LEU A 14 14.54 -4.49 -5.71
C LEU A 14 13.74 -4.03 -4.47
N GLY A 15 13.23 -4.98 -3.69
CA GLY A 15 12.40 -4.67 -2.54
C GLY A 15 11.78 -5.90 -1.89
N VAL A 16 10.80 -5.66 -1.04
CA VAL A 16 10.18 -6.68 -0.19
C VAL A 16 8.66 -6.62 -0.24
N LYS A 17 8.04 -7.80 -0.08
CA LYS A 17 6.63 -7.89 0.29
C LYS A 17 6.51 -7.85 1.81
N PHE A 18 5.80 -6.87 2.34
CA PHE A 18 5.72 -6.62 3.77
C PHE A 18 4.31 -6.90 4.29
N PRO A 19 4.14 -7.77 5.30
CA PRO A 19 2.81 -8.12 5.80
C PRO A 19 2.20 -6.96 6.58
N THR A 20 0.87 -6.84 6.57
CA THR A 20 0.15 -5.84 7.37
C THR A 20 0.36 -6.00 8.88
N ASN A 21 0.68 -7.20 9.35
CA ASN A 21 1.11 -7.46 10.72
C ASN A 21 1.93 -8.75 10.83
N ALA A 22 2.76 -8.82 11.88
CA ALA A 22 3.44 -10.04 12.31
C ALA A 22 3.09 -10.32 13.79
N ASN A 23 2.23 -11.31 14.03
CA ASN A 23 1.74 -11.65 15.38
C ASN A 23 1.17 -10.43 16.14
N GLY A 24 0.43 -9.57 15.44
CA GLY A 24 -0.17 -8.37 16.02
C GLY A 24 0.78 -7.17 16.16
N VAL A 25 2.05 -7.29 15.77
CA VAL A 25 2.94 -6.13 15.59
C VAL A 25 2.67 -5.53 14.21
N TYR A 26 2.23 -4.28 14.17
CA TYR A 26 1.89 -3.56 12.95
C TYR A 26 3.05 -2.65 12.50
N PRO A 27 3.24 -2.42 11.19
CA PRO A 27 4.07 -1.34 10.68
C PRO A 27 3.70 0.00 11.35
N GLY A 28 4.69 0.74 11.85
CA GLY A 28 4.47 1.89 12.75
C GLY A 28 4.89 1.62 14.20
N ASP A 29 4.99 0.35 14.62
CA ASP A 29 5.59 -0.02 15.91
C ASP A 29 7.12 0.22 15.88
N PRO A 30 7.71 0.91 16.89
CA PRO A 30 9.15 1.17 16.95
C PRO A 30 10.05 -0.06 16.87
N LYS A 31 9.55 -1.26 17.19
CA LYS A 31 10.30 -2.52 17.00
C LYS A 31 10.65 -2.79 15.55
N LEU A 32 9.91 -2.20 14.61
CA LEU A 32 10.15 -2.33 13.17
C LEU A 32 10.97 -1.17 12.60
N ASP A 33 11.30 -0.15 13.38
CA ASP A 33 12.10 0.99 12.92
C ASP A 33 13.46 0.58 12.32
N PRO A 34 14.23 -0.37 12.91
CA PRO A 34 15.49 -0.81 12.30
C PRO A 34 15.30 -1.45 10.91
N VAL A 35 14.14 -2.06 10.66
CA VAL A 35 13.79 -2.60 9.33
C VAL A 35 13.45 -1.46 8.37
N MET A 36 12.68 -0.47 8.81
CA MET A 36 12.35 0.70 7.99
C MET A 36 13.60 1.53 7.66
N GLU A 37 14.51 1.72 8.61
CA GLU A 37 15.80 2.40 8.39
C GLU A 37 16.61 1.74 7.27
N GLU A 38 16.71 0.42 7.28
CA GLU A 38 17.48 -0.31 6.28
C GLU A 38 16.80 -0.31 4.90
N LEU A 39 15.48 -0.48 4.86
CA LEU A 39 14.72 -0.37 3.60
C LEU A 39 14.80 1.05 3.03
N ASN A 40 14.79 2.07 3.89
CA ASN A 40 14.96 3.47 3.50
C ASN A 40 16.35 3.73 2.94
N ARG A 41 17.40 3.27 3.63
CA ARG A 41 18.80 3.40 3.17
C ARG A 41 18.99 2.81 1.78
N ARG A 42 18.28 1.72 1.47
CA ARG A 42 18.31 1.02 0.19
C ARG A 42 17.36 1.60 -0.86
N LYS A 43 16.54 2.59 -0.49
CA LYS A 43 15.45 3.14 -1.32
C LYS A 43 14.53 2.05 -1.88
N ALA A 44 14.23 1.06 -1.03
CA ALA A 44 13.60 -0.19 -1.44
C ALA A 44 12.14 -0.01 -1.88
N LEU A 45 11.69 -0.87 -2.80
CA LEU A 45 10.27 -1.09 -3.03
C LEU A 45 9.68 -1.86 -1.85
N VAL A 46 8.56 -1.41 -1.32
CA VAL A 46 7.82 -2.14 -0.28
C VAL A 46 6.37 -2.31 -0.71
N ILE A 47 6.00 -3.54 -1.04
CA ILE A 47 4.62 -3.88 -1.35
C ILE A 47 3.96 -4.34 -0.04
N ILE A 48 3.06 -3.52 0.51
CA ILE A 48 2.23 -3.95 1.63
C ILE A 48 1.32 -5.07 1.12
N HIS A 49 1.20 -6.17 1.86
CA HIS A 49 0.30 -7.26 1.49
C HIS A 49 -0.54 -7.69 2.70
N PRO A 50 -1.86 -7.89 2.53
CA PRO A 50 -2.72 -8.26 3.63
C PRO A 50 -2.28 -9.56 4.30
N ASN A 51 -2.44 -9.58 5.62
CA ASN A 51 -2.50 -10.76 6.45
C ASN A 51 -3.84 -10.76 7.19
N ARG A 52 -4.24 -11.88 7.78
CA ARG A 52 -5.38 -11.86 8.71
C ARG A 52 -5.01 -10.99 9.91
N ALA A 53 -5.96 -10.17 10.34
CA ALA A 53 -5.81 -9.44 11.59
C ALA A 53 -5.54 -10.41 12.74
N HIS A 54 -4.64 -10.04 13.65
CA HIS A 54 -4.32 -10.89 14.80
C HIS A 54 -5.57 -11.15 15.67
N GLN A 55 -6.47 -10.16 15.74
CA GLN A 55 -7.75 -10.24 16.43
C GLN A 55 -8.88 -9.92 15.45
N ALA A 56 -9.67 -10.93 15.10
CA ALA A 56 -10.86 -10.80 14.26
C ALA A 56 -12.02 -11.65 14.84
N PRO A 57 -13.28 -11.17 14.78
CA PRO A 57 -14.42 -11.96 15.27
C PRO A 57 -14.65 -13.19 14.39
N LYS A 58 -14.54 -14.39 14.95
CA LYS A 58 -14.52 -15.65 14.18
C LYS A 58 -15.88 -16.10 13.65
N ASP A 59 -16.98 -15.62 14.26
CA ASP A 59 -18.31 -16.17 14.01
C ASP A 59 -19.18 -15.37 13.03
N VAL A 60 -18.70 -14.19 12.62
CA VAL A 60 -19.36 -13.32 11.63
C VAL A 60 -18.70 -13.47 10.26
N ILE A 61 -19.43 -13.11 9.20
CA ILE A 61 -18.94 -13.26 7.83
C ILE A 61 -17.63 -12.50 7.59
N THR A 62 -17.47 -11.33 8.21
CA THR A 62 -16.29 -10.48 8.04
C THR A 62 -15.03 -11.23 8.45
N GLY A 63 -15.01 -11.90 9.61
CA GLY A 63 -13.84 -12.67 10.07
C GLY A 63 -13.73 -14.08 9.50
N LYS A 64 -14.83 -14.70 9.05
CA LYS A 64 -14.80 -16.02 8.39
C LYS A 64 -14.20 -15.96 6.98
N VAL A 65 -14.59 -14.95 6.21
CA VAL A 65 -14.19 -14.78 4.81
C VAL A 65 -13.22 -13.62 4.72
N ALA A 66 -11.95 -13.87 5.06
CA ALA A 66 -10.95 -12.81 5.21
C ALA A 66 -10.79 -11.92 3.96
N ALA A 67 -10.87 -12.52 2.76
CA ALA A 67 -10.80 -11.78 1.50
C ALA A 67 -11.96 -10.79 1.28
N LEU A 68 -13.12 -11.02 1.91
CA LEU A 68 -14.27 -10.12 1.80
C LEU A 68 -14.07 -8.83 2.60
N PHE A 69 -13.43 -8.91 3.78
CA PHE A 69 -13.35 -7.78 4.70
C PHE A 69 -12.04 -7.68 5.46
N GLU A 70 -11.60 -8.75 6.15
CA GLU A 70 -10.42 -8.65 7.03
C GLU A 70 -9.16 -8.21 6.29
N TYR A 71 -8.94 -8.63 5.05
CA TYR A 71 -7.74 -8.23 4.30
C TYR A 71 -7.73 -6.72 3.99
N PRO A 72 -8.74 -6.13 3.33
CA PRO A 72 -8.81 -4.67 3.18
C PRO A 72 -8.81 -3.91 4.52
N ALA A 73 -9.49 -4.45 5.54
CA ALA A 73 -9.55 -3.83 6.86
C ALA A 73 -8.18 -3.81 7.56
N ASP A 74 -7.44 -4.91 7.51
CA ASP A 74 -6.12 -5.02 8.14
C ASP A 74 -5.05 -4.22 7.39
N THR A 75 -5.12 -4.16 6.06
CA THR A 75 -4.31 -3.21 5.27
C THR A 75 -4.57 -1.79 5.70
N THR A 76 -5.84 -1.39 5.79
CA THR A 76 -6.20 -0.04 6.24
C THR A 76 -5.73 0.23 7.66
N ARG A 77 -5.86 -0.75 8.56
CA ARG A 77 -5.36 -0.66 9.95
C ARG A 77 -3.85 -0.43 9.98
N ALA A 78 -3.08 -1.20 9.21
CA ALA A 78 -1.63 -1.04 9.12
C ALA A 78 -1.26 0.36 8.61
N LEU A 79 -1.93 0.85 7.57
CA LEU A 79 -1.67 2.19 7.02
C LEU A 79 -2.01 3.30 7.99
N LEU A 80 -3.14 3.22 8.68
CA LEU A 80 -3.49 4.22 9.70
C LEU A 80 -2.47 4.23 10.83
N ASN A 81 -1.95 3.06 11.23
CA ASN A 81 -0.87 2.98 12.22
C ASN A 81 0.43 3.59 11.69
N MET A 82 0.83 3.30 10.46
CA MET A 82 2.01 3.91 9.81
C MET A 82 1.89 5.43 9.71
N ILE A 83 0.72 5.93 9.28
CA ILE A 83 0.44 7.36 9.16
C ILE A 83 0.53 8.02 10.54
N ALA A 84 -0.13 7.47 11.56
CA ALA A 84 -0.10 8.01 12.92
C ALA A 84 1.32 8.08 13.54
N HIS A 85 2.25 7.26 13.06
CA HIS A 85 3.66 7.27 13.48
C HIS A 85 4.59 7.91 12.43
N ASN A 86 4.01 8.64 11.45
CA ASN A 86 4.72 9.36 10.40
C ASN A 86 5.75 8.51 9.63
N ILE A 87 5.48 7.23 9.40
CA ILE A 87 6.46 6.30 8.80
C ILE A 87 6.93 6.78 7.43
N MET A 88 6.05 7.23 6.57
CA MET A 88 6.42 7.69 5.23
C MET A 88 7.17 9.03 5.23
N VAL A 89 7.01 9.83 6.30
CA VAL A 89 7.76 11.09 6.49
C VAL A 89 9.13 10.83 7.10
N ARG A 90 9.23 9.87 8.03
CA ARG A 90 10.49 9.45 8.69
C ARG A 90 11.39 8.64 7.76
N PHE A 91 10.78 7.88 6.84
CA PHE A 91 11.45 6.99 5.90
C PHE A 91 11.03 7.30 4.44
N PRO A 92 11.36 8.51 3.92
CA PRO A 92 10.85 9.03 2.65
C PRO A 92 11.46 8.39 1.39
N ASP A 93 12.56 7.64 1.52
CA ASP A 93 13.21 6.97 0.39
C ASP A 93 12.60 5.59 0.11
N ILE A 94 11.78 5.04 1.02
CA ILE A 94 11.01 3.84 0.74
C ILE A 94 9.92 4.16 -0.31
N ARG A 95 9.69 3.23 -1.24
CA ARG A 95 8.56 3.32 -2.18
C ARG A 95 7.49 2.31 -1.77
N PHE A 96 6.48 2.77 -1.04
CA PHE A 96 5.38 1.92 -0.60
C PHE A 96 4.33 1.77 -1.70
N VAL A 97 3.98 0.52 -2.05
CA VAL A 97 2.84 0.19 -2.91
C VAL A 97 1.75 -0.44 -2.06
N ILE A 98 0.57 0.18 -2.07
CA ILE A 98 -0.59 -0.24 -1.31
C ILE A 98 -1.53 -1.04 -2.20
N PRO A 99 -1.94 -2.24 -1.79
CA PRO A 99 -2.71 -3.11 -2.65
C PRO A 99 -4.20 -2.77 -2.63
N HIS A 100 -4.91 -3.34 -3.59
CA HIS A 100 -6.37 -3.41 -3.62
C HIS A 100 -7.05 -2.05 -3.77
N THR A 101 -6.55 -1.23 -4.69
CA THR A 101 -7.03 0.16 -4.94
C THR A 101 -6.99 1.02 -3.67
N GLY A 102 -6.00 0.75 -2.80
CA GLY A 102 -5.83 1.44 -1.52
C GLY A 102 -6.75 0.94 -0.40
N SER A 103 -7.41 -0.22 -0.56
CA SER A 103 -8.30 -0.80 0.45
C SER A 103 -9.35 0.21 0.93
N PHE A 104 -9.50 0.46 2.23
CA PHE A 104 -10.43 1.47 2.75
C PHE A 104 -9.75 2.82 3.04
N LEU A 105 -8.48 3.00 2.66
CA LEU A 105 -7.77 4.25 2.92
C LEU A 105 -8.43 5.47 2.26
N PRO A 106 -8.89 5.43 0.98
CA PRO A 106 -9.56 6.57 0.37
C PRO A 106 -10.76 7.07 1.17
N PHE A 107 -11.55 6.14 1.71
CA PHE A 107 -12.68 6.46 2.59
C PHE A 107 -12.22 7.04 3.94
N MET A 108 -11.14 6.50 4.50
CA MET A 108 -10.63 6.90 5.83
C MET A 108 -9.85 8.21 5.83
N TYR A 109 -9.33 8.66 4.68
CA TYR A 109 -8.45 9.82 4.56
C TYR A 109 -9.03 11.09 5.22
N GLN A 110 -10.23 11.49 4.85
CA GLN A 110 -10.84 12.72 5.39
C GLN A 110 -11.15 12.58 6.89
N ARG A 111 -11.53 11.39 7.34
CA ARG A 111 -11.72 11.12 8.76
C ARG A 111 -10.41 11.30 9.53
N MET A 112 -9.32 10.67 9.08
CA MET A 112 -8.01 10.77 9.72
C MET A 112 -7.53 12.23 9.78
N LYS A 113 -7.67 12.97 8.68
CA LYS A 113 -7.32 14.39 8.62
C LYS A 113 -8.14 15.23 9.60
N GLY A 114 -9.45 15.00 9.67
CA GLY A 114 -10.35 15.77 10.54
C GLY A 114 -10.14 15.49 12.04
N VAL A 115 -9.83 14.25 12.43
CA VAL A 115 -9.73 13.88 13.85
C VAL A 115 -8.31 13.91 14.42
N SER A 116 -7.27 13.73 13.59
CA SER A 116 -5.87 13.59 14.06
C SER A 116 -5.42 14.75 14.94
N LYS A 117 -5.67 16.00 14.52
CA LYS A 117 -5.33 17.19 15.32
C LYS A 117 -6.02 17.21 16.68
N ILE A 118 -7.30 16.83 16.72
CA ILE A 118 -8.08 16.79 17.97
C ILE A 118 -7.51 15.71 18.89
N LEU A 119 -7.21 14.53 18.36
CA LEU A 119 -6.63 13.44 19.14
C LEU A 119 -5.23 13.79 19.66
N ALA A 120 -4.41 14.47 18.86
CA ALA A 120 -3.10 14.94 19.28
C ALA A 120 -3.16 15.98 20.41
N MET A 121 -4.08 16.95 20.30
CA MET A 121 -4.31 17.94 21.37
C MET A 121 -4.76 17.30 22.69
N ASN A 122 -5.42 16.14 22.62
CA ASN A 122 -5.85 15.36 23.79
C ASN A 122 -4.82 14.32 24.27
N GLY A 123 -3.62 14.29 23.67
CA GLY A 123 -2.57 13.33 24.03
C GLY A 123 -2.89 11.87 23.69
N LEU A 124 -3.82 11.63 22.76
CA LEU A 124 -4.22 10.29 22.33
C LEU A 124 -3.41 9.77 21.13
N MET A 125 -2.69 10.66 20.44
CA MET A 125 -1.74 10.34 19.37
C MET A 125 -0.71 11.47 19.23
N ASP A 126 0.36 11.23 18.48
CA ASP A 126 1.32 12.27 18.13
C ASP A 126 0.82 13.16 16.98
N GLU A 127 1.40 14.35 16.86
CA GLU A 127 1.13 15.22 15.71
C GLU A 127 1.58 14.53 14.41
N THR A 128 0.66 14.44 13.46
CA THR A 128 0.79 13.61 12.27
C THR A 128 0.59 14.43 11.01
N ASN A 129 1.51 14.32 10.05
CA ASN A 129 1.36 14.94 8.75
C ASN A 129 0.65 13.99 7.77
N VAL A 130 -0.68 13.94 7.85
CA VAL A 130 -1.51 12.99 7.09
C VAL A 130 -1.29 13.14 5.58
N ASP A 131 -1.23 14.38 5.09
CA ASP A 131 -1.13 14.67 3.65
C ASP A 131 0.22 14.23 3.08
N ASP A 132 1.33 14.52 3.77
CA ASP A 132 2.66 14.16 3.28
C ASP A 132 2.90 12.64 3.37
N ASN A 133 2.33 11.98 4.37
CA ASN A 133 2.36 10.52 4.45
C ASN A 133 1.68 9.87 3.23
N ILE A 134 0.49 10.35 2.86
CA ILE A 134 -0.29 9.77 1.75
C ILE A 134 0.30 10.12 0.39
N ARG A 135 0.81 11.34 0.20
CA ARG A 135 1.38 11.79 -1.09
C ARG A 135 2.51 10.91 -1.60
N SER A 136 3.26 10.29 -0.70
CA SER A 136 4.40 9.41 -1.05
C SER A 136 3.98 8.01 -1.54
N LEU A 137 2.72 7.62 -1.33
CA LEU A 137 2.26 6.26 -1.58
C LEU A 137 2.01 6.01 -3.06
N TYR A 138 2.33 4.80 -3.50
CA TYR A 138 1.84 4.21 -4.74
C TYR A 138 0.72 3.23 -4.41
N PHE A 139 -0.13 2.96 -5.39
CA PHE A 139 -1.30 2.10 -5.23
C PHE A 139 -1.44 1.15 -6.41
N ASP A 140 -1.63 -0.14 -6.15
CA ASP A 140 -2.08 -1.04 -7.22
C ASP A 140 -3.60 -1.03 -7.37
N ILE A 141 -4.08 -1.43 -8.55
CA ILE A 141 -5.52 -1.59 -8.85
C ILE A 141 -6.00 -3.04 -8.82
N ALA A 142 -5.31 -3.91 -8.07
CA ALA A 142 -5.80 -5.26 -7.87
C ALA A 142 -7.19 -5.24 -7.19
N GLY A 143 -8.00 -6.27 -7.38
CA GLY A 143 -9.36 -6.27 -6.85
C GLY A 143 -10.34 -5.58 -7.80
N ASP A 144 -11.16 -4.65 -7.30
CA ASP A 144 -12.35 -4.13 -8.00
C ASP A 144 -12.27 -2.60 -8.19
N PRO A 145 -11.48 -2.10 -9.15
CA PRO A 145 -11.30 -0.66 -9.38
C PRO A 145 -12.59 0.01 -9.87
N GLU A 146 -13.40 -0.68 -10.66
CA GLU A 146 -14.68 -0.17 -11.18
C GLU A 146 -15.89 -0.61 -10.33
N PRO A 147 -16.98 0.18 -10.32
CA PRO A 147 -17.13 1.49 -10.98
C PRO A 147 -16.72 2.69 -10.11
N ASN A 148 -16.34 2.46 -8.84
CA ASN A 148 -16.20 3.55 -7.86
C ASN A 148 -14.82 3.64 -7.20
N GLN A 149 -14.07 2.53 -7.09
CA GLN A 149 -12.87 2.52 -6.25
C GLN A 149 -11.73 3.33 -6.87
N LEU A 150 -11.60 3.32 -8.20
CA LEU A 150 -10.59 4.13 -8.89
C LEU A 150 -10.87 5.63 -8.76
N ASP A 151 -12.15 6.03 -8.81
CA ASP A 151 -12.56 7.41 -8.49
C ASP A 151 -12.21 7.82 -7.07
N MET A 152 -12.53 6.95 -6.11
CA MET A 152 -12.22 7.20 -4.70
C MET A 152 -10.70 7.31 -4.51
N LEU A 153 -9.92 6.43 -5.14
CA LEU A 153 -8.47 6.48 -5.06
C LEU A 153 -7.91 7.78 -5.62
N LEU A 154 -8.38 8.23 -6.78
CA LEU A 154 -7.99 9.52 -7.38
C LEU A 154 -8.40 10.75 -6.56
N SER A 155 -9.24 10.59 -5.54
CA SER A 155 -9.52 11.67 -4.58
C SER A 155 -8.38 11.91 -3.56
N ILE A 156 -7.45 10.95 -3.44
CA ILE A 156 -6.33 11.01 -2.49
C ILE A 156 -4.95 10.95 -3.14
N THR A 157 -4.87 10.58 -4.43
CA THR A 157 -3.64 10.51 -5.21
C THR A 157 -3.88 10.93 -6.66
N ASN A 158 -2.84 10.96 -7.48
CA ASN A 158 -2.95 11.22 -8.92
C ASN A 158 -2.61 9.96 -9.73
N ASP A 159 -2.83 10.03 -11.04
CA ASP A 159 -2.63 8.93 -11.98
C ASP A 159 -1.15 8.51 -12.14
N ASP A 160 -0.17 9.31 -11.69
CA ASP A 160 1.26 8.96 -11.71
C ASP A 160 1.66 7.97 -10.59
N HIS A 161 0.82 7.85 -9.56
CA HIS A 161 1.05 7.00 -8.39
C HIS A 161 0.22 5.71 -8.41
N ILE A 162 -0.41 5.38 -9.55
CA ILE A 162 -1.24 4.19 -9.70
C ILE A 162 -0.54 3.17 -10.61
N VAL A 163 -0.38 1.94 -10.15
CA VAL A 163 0.23 0.84 -10.91
C VAL A 163 -0.74 -0.31 -11.10
N TYR A 164 -0.49 -1.16 -12.08
CA TYR A 164 -1.28 -2.36 -12.28
C TYR A 164 -0.89 -3.47 -11.29
N GLY A 165 -1.89 -4.10 -10.69
CA GLY A 165 -1.76 -5.34 -9.92
C GLY A 165 -2.93 -6.26 -10.26
N SER A 166 -2.70 -7.56 -10.35
CA SER A 166 -3.74 -8.53 -10.73
C SER A 166 -4.23 -9.41 -9.58
N ASP A 167 -3.45 -9.51 -8.50
CA ASP A 167 -3.64 -10.49 -7.41
C ASP A 167 -3.68 -11.95 -7.90
N PHE A 168 -3.02 -12.26 -9.02
CA PHE A 168 -2.87 -13.65 -9.46
C PHE A 168 -1.93 -14.41 -8.50
N PRO A 169 -2.23 -15.66 -8.10
CA PRO A 169 -3.35 -16.49 -8.53
C PRO A 169 -4.58 -16.45 -7.61
N HIS A 170 -4.63 -15.57 -6.61
CA HIS A 170 -5.78 -15.46 -5.70
C HIS A 170 -7.04 -14.99 -6.44
N SER A 171 -6.89 -14.03 -7.35
CA SER A 171 -7.90 -13.72 -8.36
C SER A 171 -7.74 -14.67 -9.56
N PRO A 172 -8.81 -15.42 -9.95
CA PRO A 172 -8.74 -16.27 -11.13
C PRO A 172 -8.52 -15.47 -12.41
N ALA A 173 -7.71 -15.99 -13.34
CA ALA A 173 -7.38 -15.31 -14.61
C ALA A 173 -8.63 -14.82 -15.37
N LYS A 174 -9.69 -15.62 -15.44
CA LYS A 174 -10.96 -15.22 -16.10
C LYS A 174 -11.60 -13.97 -15.47
N ILE A 175 -11.48 -13.82 -14.14
CA ILE A 175 -11.99 -12.65 -13.42
C ILE A 175 -11.10 -11.44 -13.68
N ILE A 176 -9.77 -11.63 -13.70
CA ILE A 176 -8.82 -10.57 -14.05
C ILE A 176 -9.10 -10.03 -15.47
N GLU A 177 -9.26 -10.89 -16.46
CA GLU A 177 -9.59 -10.50 -17.85
C GLU A 177 -10.96 -9.82 -17.98
N MET A 178 -11.93 -10.19 -17.13
CA MET A 178 -13.22 -9.49 -17.08
C MET A 178 -13.04 -8.07 -16.57
N LYS A 179 -12.39 -7.90 -15.42
CA LYS A 179 -12.16 -6.59 -14.78
C LYS A 179 -11.30 -5.66 -15.64
N LYS A 180 -10.30 -6.23 -16.32
CA LYS A 180 -9.48 -5.50 -17.30
C LYS A 180 -10.35 -4.95 -18.45
N ARG A 181 -11.25 -5.76 -19.02
CA ARG A 181 -12.18 -5.31 -20.06
C ARG A 181 -13.13 -4.22 -19.57
N ASP A 182 -13.59 -4.30 -18.32
CA ASP A 182 -14.46 -3.27 -17.74
C ASP A 182 -13.73 -1.91 -17.68
N LEU A 183 -12.46 -1.90 -17.26
CA LEU A 183 -11.61 -0.71 -17.30
C LEU A 183 -11.38 -0.20 -18.73
N GLU A 184 -11.04 -1.07 -19.68
CA GLU A 184 -10.75 -0.71 -21.07
C GLU A 184 -11.96 -0.19 -21.84
N HIS A 185 -13.17 -0.63 -21.50
CA HIS A 185 -14.41 -0.11 -22.11
C HIS A 185 -14.84 1.25 -21.56
N SER A 186 -14.31 1.67 -20.41
CA SER A 186 -14.63 2.95 -19.79
C SER A 186 -13.83 4.08 -20.45
N LYS A 187 -14.49 4.89 -21.28
CA LYS A 187 -13.89 6.10 -21.88
C LYS A 187 -13.33 7.08 -20.86
N LYS A 188 -13.79 6.99 -19.61
CA LYS A 188 -13.31 7.82 -18.50
C LYS A 188 -11.82 7.58 -18.21
N TRP A 189 -11.35 6.35 -18.38
CA TRP A 189 -10.00 5.94 -17.97
C TRP A 189 -9.01 5.85 -19.12
N GLU A 190 -9.49 5.94 -20.37
CA GLU A 190 -8.70 5.76 -21.59
C GLU A 190 -7.36 6.53 -21.57
N SER A 191 -7.35 7.77 -21.07
CA SER A 191 -6.14 8.60 -21.01
C SER A 191 -5.11 8.18 -19.97
N ILE A 192 -5.50 7.45 -18.92
CA ILE A 192 -4.63 7.04 -17.81
C ILE A 192 -4.24 5.55 -17.85
N LEU A 193 -4.90 4.73 -18.68
CA LEU A 193 -4.62 3.30 -18.77
C LEU A 193 -3.15 2.97 -19.16
N PRO A 194 -2.50 3.67 -20.13
CA PRO A 194 -1.09 3.41 -20.43
C PRO A 194 -0.18 3.58 -19.21
N LYS A 195 -0.44 4.63 -18.41
CA LYS A 195 0.28 4.90 -17.17
C LYS A 195 0.13 3.76 -16.17
N ILE A 196 -1.12 3.37 -15.90
CA ILE A 196 -1.45 2.32 -14.93
C ILE A 196 -0.87 0.97 -15.37
N TYR A 197 -1.04 0.59 -16.65
CA TYR A 197 -0.66 -0.74 -17.15
C TYR A 197 0.84 -0.95 -17.30
N GLY A 198 1.65 0.11 -17.43
CA GLY A 198 3.08 -0.08 -17.65
C GLY A 198 3.97 1.10 -17.29
N GLU A 199 3.63 2.32 -17.68
CA GLU A 199 4.59 3.43 -17.59
C GLU A 199 4.97 3.76 -16.15
N ASN A 200 3.99 3.76 -15.23
CA ASN A 200 4.25 4.03 -13.82
C ASN A 200 5.07 2.92 -13.16
N GLY A 201 4.77 1.66 -13.47
CA GLY A 201 5.55 0.52 -12.98
C GLY A 201 7.00 0.55 -13.49
N ALA A 202 7.19 0.84 -14.78
CA ALA A 202 8.52 0.98 -15.37
C ALA A 202 9.32 2.14 -14.76
N ARG A 203 8.70 3.31 -14.59
CA ARG A 203 9.31 4.46 -13.90
C ARG A 203 9.71 4.11 -12.47
N LEU A 204 8.79 3.53 -11.70
CA LEU A 204 9.02 3.14 -10.31
C LEU A 204 10.21 2.17 -10.18
N LEU A 205 10.28 1.15 -11.04
CA LEU A 205 11.39 0.19 -11.02
C LEU A 205 12.71 0.81 -11.49
N THR A 206 12.66 1.73 -12.44
CA THR A 206 13.87 2.43 -12.93
C THR A 206 14.45 3.35 -11.85
N ASP A 207 13.60 4.10 -11.16
CA ASP A 207 14.02 5.01 -10.07
C ASP A 207 14.70 4.25 -8.92
N ILE A 208 14.25 3.02 -8.65
CA ILE A 208 14.85 2.14 -7.65
C ILE A 208 16.13 1.49 -8.18
N GLY A 209 16.12 0.96 -9.41
CA GLY A 209 17.29 0.33 -10.02
C GLY A 209 18.48 1.29 -10.19
N ALA A 210 18.23 2.56 -10.49
CA ALA A 210 19.27 3.59 -10.56
C ALA A 210 19.87 3.95 -9.19
N ALA A 211 19.18 3.64 -8.09
CA ALA A 211 19.63 3.90 -6.73
C ALA A 211 20.49 2.78 -6.12
N VAL A 212 20.51 1.59 -6.74
CA VAL A 212 21.33 0.46 -6.30
C VAL A 212 22.67 0.51 -7.07
N PRO A 213 23.82 0.77 -6.41
CA PRO A 213 25.10 0.63 -7.07
C PRO A 213 25.25 -0.83 -7.50
N LEU A 214 25.49 -1.06 -8.79
CA LEU A 214 26.03 -2.34 -9.25
C LEU A 214 27.40 -2.49 -8.57
N SER A 215 27.47 -3.32 -7.53
CA SER A 215 28.74 -3.73 -6.92
C SER A 215 29.49 -4.68 -7.82
#